data_AF-F6GFW2-F1
#
_entry.id   AF-F6GFW2-F1
#
_cell.length_a   1.000
_cell.length_b   1.000
_cell.length_c   1.000
_cell.angle_alpha   90.00
_cell.angle_beta   90.00
_cell.angle_gamma   90.00
#
_symmetry.space_group_name_H-M   'P 1'
#
loop_
_entity.id
_entity.type
_entity.pdbx_description
1 polymer ?
#
loop_
_entity_poly.entity_id
_entity_poly.type
_entity_poly.pdbx_seq_one_letter_code
_entity_poly.pdbx_strand_id
1 'polypeptide(L)'
;MNKDLIVENVNLAENLFTKHYSNFIKEKPRTVTVEDEDFKLFSFEEMITLTTIDGMEVSKVRALKAYVNTLKSILGPTVSDQKGKQWSMLMLSASITIGKNTEGDLLFIDRHDGKTLYIFRHDDGSLFKTKMTVSKLIKAYS
;
A
#
# COMPACT_ATOMS: atom_id res chain seq x y z
N MET A 1 -17.50 -0.52 -13.83
CA MET A 1 -16.76 0.74 -13.61
C MET A 1 -16.22 0.74 -12.19
N ASN A 2 -14.91 0.62 -12.03
CA ASN A 2 -14.21 0.65 -10.74
C ASN A 2 -14.18 2.12 -10.24
N LYS A 3 -15.12 2.53 -9.39
CA LYS A 3 -15.28 3.94 -8.98
C LYS A 3 -14.23 4.45 -7.97
N ASP A 4 -13.30 3.59 -7.51
CA ASP A 4 -12.36 3.94 -6.42
C ASP A 4 -10.88 3.84 -6.83
N LEU A 5 -10.54 4.15 -8.08
CA LEU A 5 -9.14 4.12 -8.56
C LEU A 5 -8.40 5.43 -8.30
N ILE A 6 -9.14 6.54 -8.28
CA ILE A 6 -8.60 7.89 -8.22
C ILE A 6 -9.04 8.52 -6.90
N VAL A 7 -8.09 9.13 -6.20
CA VAL A 7 -8.32 9.96 -5.02
C VAL A 7 -8.11 11.40 -5.44
N GLU A 8 -9.20 12.17 -5.49
CA GLU A 8 -9.22 13.46 -6.19
C GLU A 8 -8.52 14.59 -5.45
N ASN A 9 -8.37 14.49 -4.12
CA ASN A 9 -7.78 15.54 -3.31
C ASN A 9 -7.21 15.02 -1.98
N VAL A 10 -6.40 15.87 -1.34
CA VAL A 10 -5.73 15.59 -0.07
C VAL A 10 -6.71 15.24 1.05
N ASN A 11 -7.86 15.92 1.16
CA ASN A 11 -8.85 15.61 2.21
C ASN A 11 -9.40 14.18 2.08
N LEU A 12 -9.66 13.72 0.86
CA LEU A 12 -10.07 12.33 0.62
C LEU A 12 -8.95 11.34 0.92
N ALA A 13 -7.69 11.68 0.63
CA ALA A 13 -6.54 10.85 1.00
C ALA A 13 -6.37 10.76 2.52
N GLU A 14 -6.53 11.87 3.24
CA GLU A 14 -6.47 11.94 4.70
C GLU A 14 -7.50 11.03 5.37
N ASN A 15 -8.73 10.99 4.83
CA ASN A 15 -9.82 10.16 5.36
C ASN A 15 -9.58 8.65 5.24
N LEU A 16 -8.55 8.23 4.50
CA LEU A 16 -8.14 6.82 4.43
C LEU A 16 -7.41 6.35 5.67
N PHE A 17 -6.92 7.27 6.51
CA PHE A 17 -6.02 6.98 7.61
C PHE A 17 -6.55 7.46 8.95
N THR A 18 -6.00 6.88 10.02
CA THR A 18 -6.23 7.40 11.37
C THR A 18 -5.51 8.74 11.54
N LYS A 19 -6.04 9.60 12.42
CA LYS A 19 -5.43 10.90 12.76
C LYS A 19 -3.94 10.79 13.16
N HIS A 20 -3.57 9.72 13.85
CA HIS A 20 -2.19 9.47 14.25
C HIS A 20 -1.25 9.30 13.05
N TYR A 21 -1.65 8.48 12.07
CA TYR A 21 -0.85 8.29 10.86
C TYR A 21 -0.84 9.55 10.00
N SER A 22 -1.98 10.22 9.84
CA SER A 22 -2.07 11.47 9.08
C SER A 22 -1.14 12.55 9.64
N ASN A 23 -1.09 12.71 10.96
CA ASN A 23 -0.17 13.64 11.61
C ASN A 23 1.30 13.25 11.39
N PHE A 24 1.60 11.95 11.49
CA PHE A 24 2.96 11.41 11.34
C PHE A 24 3.56 11.69 9.95
N ILE A 25 2.77 11.57 8.87
CA ILE A 25 3.25 11.84 7.50
C ILE A 25 3.19 13.33 7.10
N LYS A 26 2.37 14.14 7.78
CA LYS A 26 2.32 15.61 7.57
C LYS A 26 3.53 16.34 8.14
N GLU A 27 4.13 15.80 9.19
CA GLU A 27 5.20 16.47 9.92
C GLU A 27 6.45 16.70 9.05
N LYS A 28 6.88 15.66 8.32
CA LYS A 28 8.02 15.71 7.40
C LYS A 28 7.99 14.52 6.45
N PRO A 29 8.65 14.60 5.29
CA PRO A 29 8.93 13.42 4.47
C PRO A 29 9.72 12.38 5.26
N ARG A 30 9.40 11.09 5.05
CA ARG A 30 10.00 9.99 5.81
C ARG A 30 10.41 8.85 4.89
N THR A 31 11.62 8.36 5.10
CA THR A 31 12.07 7.04 4.64
C THR A 31 12.09 6.12 5.86
N VAL A 32 11.56 4.92 5.71
CA VAL A 32 11.46 3.93 6.78
C VAL A 32 12.07 2.62 6.31
N THR A 33 12.91 2.03 7.16
CA THR A 33 13.45 0.69 6.94
C THR A 33 12.48 -0.34 7.50
N VAL A 34 12.03 -1.28 6.66
CA VAL A 34 11.12 -2.38 6.98
C VAL A 34 11.69 -3.66 6.40
N GLU A 35 12.01 -4.64 7.26
CA GLU A 35 12.63 -5.92 6.85
C GLU A 35 13.90 -5.71 6.01
N ASP A 36 14.78 -4.83 6.50
CA ASP A 36 16.07 -4.46 5.88
C ASP A 36 15.98 -3.74 4.53
N GLU A 37 14.80 -3.23 4.18
CA GLU A 37 14.56 -2.45 2.96
C GLU A 37 14.02 -1.05 3.25
N ASP A 38 14.51 -0.05 2.52
CA ASP A 38 14.11 1.35 2.69
C ASP A 38 12.92 1.72 1.80
N PHE A 39 11.84 2.18 2.42
CA PHE A 39 10.64 2.67 1.76
C PHE A 39 10.47 4.16 1.98
N LYS A 40 10.30 4.91 0.89
CA LYS A 40 9.85 6.31 0.98
C LYS A 40 8.34 6.31 1.18
N LEU A 41 7.88 6.87 2.30
CA LEU A 41 6.45 7.07 2.55
C LEU A 41 5.92 8.21 1.70
N PHE A 42 4.70 8.03 1.19
CA PHE A 42 4.01 9.05 0.41
C PHE A 42 3.53 10.19 1.30
N SER A 43 3.76 11.43 0.86
CA SER A 43 2.96 12.55 1.33
C SER A 43 1.53 12.46 0.80
N PHE A 44 0.59 13.24 1.34
CA PHE A 44 -0.77 13.25 0.81
C PHE A 44 -0.84 13.72 -0.65
N GLU A 45 0.02 14.66 -1.04
CA GLU A 45 0.18 15.10 -2.42
C GLU A 45 0.67 13.97 -3.30
N GLU A 46 1.69 13.22 -2.86
CA GLU A 46 2.17 12.04 -3.60
C GLU A 46 1.09 10.95 -3.70
N MET A 47 0.30 10.73 -2.65
CA MET A 47 -0.77 9.72 -2.62
C MET A 47 -1.81 9.93 -3.71
N ILE A 48 -2.18 11.19 -4.00
CA ILE A 48 -3.19 11.52 -5.02
C ILE A 48 -2.63 11.55 -6.44
N THR A 49 -1.31 11.68 -6.61
CA THR A 49 -0.70 11.64 -7.95
C THR A 49 -1.05 10.36 -8.68
N LEU A 50 -1.24 10.48 -10.00
CA LEU A 50 -1.61 9.38 -10.86
C LEU A 50 -0.37 8.56 -11.26
N THR A 51 -0.59 7.27 -11.43
CA THR A 51 0.37 6.32 -11.98
C THR A 51 -0.38 5.33 -12.87
N THR A 52 0.28 4.84 -13.91
CA THR A 52 -0.28 3.85 -14.82
C THR A 52 0.40 2.51 -14.58
N ILE A 53 -0.39 1.51 -14.20
CA ILE A 53 0.06 0.13 -13.98
C ILE A 53 -0.81 -0.76 -14.86
N ASP A 54 -0.18 -1.53 -15.74
CA ASP A 54 -0.86 -2.43 -16.69
C ASP A 54 -2.00 -1.77 -17.48
N GLY A 55 -1.77 -0.52 -17.91
CA GLY A 55 -2.75 0.28 -18.66
C GLY A 55 -3.90 0.86 -17.82
N MET A 56 -3.88 0.67 -16.50
CA MET A 56 -4.84 1.26 -15.57
C MET A 56 -4.24 2.49 -14.88
N GLU A 57 -4.85 3.65 -15.10
CA GLU A 57 -4.52 4.88 -14.37
C GLU A 57 -5.16 4.85 -12.97
N VAL A 58 -4.34 4.99 -11.93
CA VAL A 58 -4.75 4.96 -10.51
C VAL A 58 -3.98 5.99 -9.70
N SER A 59 -4.54 6.50 -8.60
CA SER A 59 -3.75 7.25 -7.62
C SER A 59 -2.74 6.33 -6.93
N LYS A 60 -1.54 6.83 -6.58
CA LYS A 60 -0.48 6.01 -5.96
C LYS A 60 -0.92 5.29 -4.68
N VAL A 61 -1.79 5.89 -3.88
CA VAL A 61 -2.37 5.25 -2.68
C VAL A 61 -3.23 4.01 -3.00
N ARG A 62 -3.63 3.87 -4.27
CA ARG A 62 -4.37 2.74 -4.85
C ARG A 62 -3.53 1.90 -5.82
N ALA A 63 -2.21 2.08 -5.88
CA ALA A 63 -1.33 1.36 -6.80
C ALA A 63 -1.53 -0.17 -6.74
N LEU A 64 -1.64 -0.73 -5.52
CA LEU A 64 -1.89 -2.16 -5.33
C LEU A 64 -3.17 -2.66 -6.01
N LYS A 65 -4.21 -1.82 -6.11
CA LYS A 65 -5.47 -2.21 -6.78
C LYS A 65 -5.29 -2.49 -8.28
N ALA A 66 -4.37 -1.78 -8.94
CA ALA A 66 -4.06 -2.04 -10.35
C ALA A 66 -3.33 -3.37 -10.50
N TYR A 67 -2.26 -3.61 -9.74
CA TYR A 67 -1.54 -4.89 -9.74
C TYR A 67 -2.45 -6.08 -9.45
N VAL A 68 -3.34 -5.95 -8.46
CA VAL A 68 -4.28 -7.01 -8.10
C VAL A 68 -5.26 -7.32 -9.22
N ASN A 69 -5.65 -6.35 -10.04
CA ASN A 69 -6.50 -6.59 -11.19
C ASN A 69 -5.82 -7.51 -12.22
N THR A 70 -4.52 -7.28 -12.45
CA THR A 70 -3.68 -8.13 -13.30
C THR A 70 -3.47 -9.51 -12.66
N LEU A 71 -3.09 -9.58 -11.40
CA LEU A 71 -2.88 -10.86 -10.71
C LEU A 71 -4.14 -11.73 -10.69
N LYS A 72 -5.32 -11.11 -10.51
CA LYS A 72 -6.59 -11.82 -10.49
C LYS A 72 -6.88 -12.52 -11.82
N SER A 73 -6.46 -11.95 -12.95
CA SER A 73 -6.68 -12.58 -14.26
C SER A 73 -5.78 -13.79 -14.50
N ILE A 74 -4.62 -13.84 -13.84
CA ILE A 74 -3.60 -14.89 -14.00
C ILE A 74 -3.77 -16.00 -12.94
N LEU A 75 -3.86 -15.62 -11.67
CA LEU A 75 -3.81 -16.52 -10.52
C LEU A 75 -5.19 -16.85 -9.94
N GLY A 76 -6.23 -16.15 -10.38
CA GLY A 76 -7.60 -16.33 -9.89
C GLY A 76 -7.94 -15.49 -8.65
N PRO A 77 -8.94 -15.89 -7.86
CA PRO A 77 -9.55 -15.02 -6.84
C PRO A 77 -8.74 -14.89 -5.55
N THR A 78 -7.71 -15.72 -5.36
CA THR A 78 -6.94 -15.80 -4.12
C THR A 78 -5.44 -15.99 -4.38
N VAL A 79 -4.62 -15.45 -3.50
CA VAL A 79 -3.17 -15.67 -3.42
C VAL A 79 -2.76 -15.98 -1.99
N SER A 80 -1.57 -16.52 -1.78
CA SER A 80 -1.01 -16.73 -0.45
C SER A 80 0.16 -15.78 -0.20
N ASP A 81 0.32 -15.33 1.04
CA ASP A 81 1.58 -14.75 1.46
C ASP A 81 2.67 -15.82 1.65
N GLN A 82 3.92 -15.40 1.82
CA GLN A 82 5.05 -16.30 2.04
C GLN A 82 4.95 -17.23 3.26
N LYS A 83 3.96 -17.01 4.15
CA LYS A 83 3.68 -17.84 5.32
C LYS A 83 2.46 -18.74 5.12
N GLY A 84 1.90 -18.77 3.91
CA GLY A 84 0.72 -19.57 3.57
C GLY A 84 -0.61 -18.98 4.00
N LYS A 85 -0.66 -17.72 4.48
CA LYS A 85 -1.94 -17.04 4.77
C LYS A 85 -2.63 -16.74 3.44
N GLN A 86 -3.85 -17.23 3.28
CA GLN A 86 -4.68 -16.94 2.12
C GLN A 86 -5.17 -15.48 2.14
N TRP A 87 -5.16 -14.87 0.96
CA TRP A 87 -5.63 -13.53 0.66
C TRP A 87 -6.65 -13.60 -0.46
N SER A 88 -7.80 -12.96 -0.28
CA SER A 88 -8.68 -12.68 -1.42
C SER A 88 -8.16 -11.47 -2.18
N MET A 89 -8.26 -11.49 -3.51
CA MET A 89 -7.93 -10.33 -4.35
C MET A 89 -8.78 -9.10 -3.98
N LEU A 90 -10.00 -9.31 -3.47
CA LEU A 90 -10.83 -8.23 -2.95
C LEU A 90 -10.15 -7.51 -1.78
N MET A 91 -9.66 -8.25 -0.78
CA MET A 91 -9.01 -7.65 0.39
C MET A 91 -7.64 -7.05 0.05
N LEU A 92 -6.91 -7.69 -0.86
CA LEU A 92 -5.63 -7.17 -1.33
C LEU A 92 -5.83 -5.84 -2.09
N SER A 93 -6.79 -5.77 -3.01
CA SER A 93 -7.09 -4.52 -3.75
C SER A 93 -7.68 -3.40 -2.88
N ALA A 94 -8.29 -3.73 -1.75
CA ALA A 94 -8.81 -2.75 -0.78
C ALA A 94 -7.76 -2.23 0.20
N SER A 95 -6.57 -2.85 0.22
CA SER A 95 -5.46 -2.42 1.07
C SER A 95 -4.86 -1.11 0.57
N ILE A 96 -4.21 -0.37 1.47
CA ILE A 96 -3.83 1.03 1.21
C ILE A 96 -2.31 1.10 1.05
N THR A 97 -1.86 1.51 -0.14
CA THR A 97 -0.43 1.71 -0.40
C THR A 97 0.04 3.00 0.27
N ILE A 98 1.13 2.92 1.03
CA ILE A 98 1.64 4.06 1.83
C ILE A 98 3.05 4.50 1.46
N GLY A 99 3.77 3.71 0.68
CA GLY A 99 5.11 4.04 0.24
C GLY A 99 5.62 3.03 -0.78
N LYS A 100 6.81 3.30 -1.30
CA LYS A 100 7.53 2.39 -2.21
C LYS A 100 9.04 2.44 -1.98
N ASN A 101 9.72 1.35 -2.29
CA ASN A 101 11.18 1.31 -2.33
C ASN A 101 11.70 1.75 -3.73
N THR A 102 13.01 1.69 -3.94
CA THR A 102 13.65 2.05 -5.21
C THR A 102 13.42 1.02 -6.32
N GLU A 103 13.15 -0.23 -5.96
CA GLU A 103 12.90 -1.31 -6.90
C GLU A 103 11.49 -1.20 -7.50
N GLY A 104 10.53 -0.69 -6.72
CA GLY A 104 9.14 -0.51 -7.13
C GLY A 104 8.15 -1.23 -6.24
N ASP A 105 8.64 -1.97 -5.24
CA ASP A 105 7.83 -2.68 -4.29
C ASP A 105 7.02 -1.72 -3.43
N LEU A 106 5.81 -2.17 -3.09
CA LEU A 106 4.85 -1.35 -2.40
C LEU A 106 4.79 -1.74 -0.93
N LEU A 107 4.98 -0.75 -0.05
CA LEU A 107 4.63 -0.88 1.36
C LEU A 107 3.16 -0.51 1.53
N PHE A 108 2.36 -1.40 2.14
CA PHE A 108 0.93 -1.18 2.29
C PHE A 108 0.39 -1.63 3.65
N ILE A 109 -0.75 -1.05 4.03
CA ILE A 109 -1.50 -1.40 5.24
C ILE A 109 -2.53 -2.47 4.89
N ASP A 110 -2.47 -3.61 5.59
CA ASP A 110 -3.42 -4.73 5.47
C ASP A 110 -4.85 -4.26 5.80
N ARG A 111 -5.77 -4.41 4.85
CA ARG A 111 -7.18 -4.03 5.05
C ARG A 111 -7.92 -4.92 6.06
N HIS A 112 -7.47 -6.15 6.31
CA HIS A 112 -8.14 -7.06 7.24
C HIS A 112 -8.16 -6.52 8.67
N ASP A 113 -7.06 -5.90 9.11
CA ASP A 113 -6.92 -5.38 10.46
C ASP A 113 -6.67 -3.86 10.53
N GLY A 114 -6.37 -3.22 9.39
CA GLY A 114 -6.07 -1.79 9.27
C GLY A 114 -4.79 -1.37 10.01
N LYS A 115 -3.89 -2.30 10.32
CA LYS A 115 -2.77 -2.10 11.23
C LYS A 115 -1.47 -2.73 10.76
N THR A 116 -1.50 -3.94 10.20
CA THR A 116 -0.29 -4.68 9.84
C THR A 116 0.29 -4.16 8.53
N LEU A 117 1.62 -4.06 8.45
CA LEU A 117 2.30 -3.69 7.21
C LEU A 117 2.71 -4.93 6.42
N TYR A 118 2.52 -4.87 5.11
CA TYR A 118 2.99 -5.87 4.15
C TYR A 118 3.78 -5.18 3.05
N ILE A 119 4.65 -5.96 2.40
CA ILE A 119 5.32 -5.57 1.17
C ILE A 119 4.72 -6.40 0.04
N PHE A 120 4.36 -5.72 -1.05
CA PHE A 120 3.98 -6.34 -2.31
C PHE A 120 5.16 -6.23 -3.28
N ARG A 121 5.65 -7.37 -3.75
CA ARG A 121 6.75 -7.45 -4.71
C ARG A 121 6.21 -7.20 -6.12
N HIS A 122 6.72 -6.17 -6.79
CA HIS A 122 6.15 -5.74 -8.06
C HIS A 122 6.52 -6.65 -9.23
N ASP A 123 7.59 -7.43 -9.09
CA ASP A 123 8.18 -8.29 -10.11
C ASP A 123 7.46 -9.64 -10.24
N ASP A 124 7.17 -10.29 -9.11
CA ASP A 124 6.56 -11.62 -9.06
C ASP A 124 5.15 -11.62 -8.43
N GLY A 125 4.70 -10.49 -7.88
CA GLY A 125 3.39 -10.34 -7.26
C GLY A 125 3.29 -10.97 -5.87
N SER A 126 4.41 -11.37 -5.25
CA SER A 126 4.43 -12.02 -3.95
C SER A 126 4.11 -11.05 -2.80
N LEU A 127 3.59 -11.63 -1.72
CA LEU A 127 3.20 -10.90 -0.51
C LEU A 127 4.11 -11.27 0.66
N PHE A 128 4.81 -10.28 1.19
CA PHE A 128 5.67 -10.41 2.34
C PHE A 128 5.00 -9.84 3.59
N LYS A 129 4.75 -10.70 4.59
CA LYS A 129 4.23 -10.27 5.89
C LYS A 129 5.36 -9.76 6.78
N THR A 130 5.34 -8.47 7.10
CA THR A 130 6.34 -7.84 7.97
C THR A 130 6.03 -8.06 9.45
N LYS A 131 7.01 -7.79 10.33
CA LYS A 131 6.84 -7.71 11.79
C LYS A 131 6.31 -6.34 12.26
N MET A 132 6.13 -5.41 11.32
CA MET A 132 5.74 -4.02 11.58
C MET A 132 4.23 -3.81 11.55
N THR A 133 3.80 -2.84 12.35
CA THR A 133 2.44 -2.29 12.33
C THR A 133 2.55 -0.78 12.16
N VAL A 134 1.47 -0.12 11.76
CA VAL A 134 1.39 1.35 11.69
C VAL A 134 1.81 1.99 13.02
N SER A 135 1.38 1.44 14.16
CA SER A 135 1.78 1.97 15.48
C SER A 135 3.26 1.80 15.78
N LYS A 136 3.87 0.65 15.44
CA LYS A 136 5.31 0.42 15.60
C LYS A 136 6.12 1.33 14.67
N LEU A 137 5.65 1.53 13.44
CA LEU A 137 6.25 2.43 12.47
C LEU A 137 6.29 3.85 13.02
N ILE A 138 5.14 4.38 13.44
CA ILE A 138 5.06 5.73 14.03
C ILE A 138 6.01 5.82 15.24
N LYS A 139 5.95 4.85 16.19
CA LYS A 139 6.82 4.88 17.37
C LYS A 139 8.33 4.87 17.04
N ALA A 140 8.73 4.13 16.01
CA ALA A 140 10.15 4.00 15.66
C ALA A 140 10.71 5.23 14.94
N TYR A 141 9.84 6.01 14.28
CA TYR A 141 10.27 7.10 13.40
C TYR A 141 9.73 8.48 13.81
N SER A 142 8.80 8.60 14.77
CA SER A 142 8.28 9.88 15.27
C SER A 142 9.41 10.78 15.78
#